data_AF-A0A183B4E8-F1
#
_entry.id   AF-A0A183B4E8-F1
#
_cell.length_a   1.000
_cell.length_b   1.000
_cell.length_c   1.000
_cell.angle_alpha   90.00
_cell.angle_beta   90.00
_cell.angle_gamma   90.00
#
_symmetry.space_group_name_H-M   'P 1'
#
loop_
_entity.id
_entity.type
_entity.pdbx_description
1 polymer ?
#
loop_
_entity_poly.entity_id
_entity_poly.type
_entity_poly.pdbx_seq_one_letter_code
_entity_poly.pdbx_strand_id
1 'polypeptide(L)'
;MMVTQHEIRLLEYEMQLKDISKAETDLRRFVETKGYNPRMKCIAAEKFQKFMKDYSRKRDSLCDELRLQNGVLLNKLRKMKSDLRLKASETEEISKSDYDKYVLLNKEVAERLKEKLYGITIAKLKLASQLRDLNVIRVRIVYTLDK
;
A
#
# COMPACT_ATOMS: atom_id res chain seq x y z
N MET A 1 0.31 11.80 -6.26
CA MET A 1 0.87 12.46 -7.45
C MET A 1 -0.16 12.34 -8.56
N MET A 2 -0.92 13.41 -8.85
CA MET A 2 -1.93 13.40 -9.91
C MET A 2 -1.23 13.69 -11.23
N VAL A 3 -1.14 12.68 -12.10
CA VAL A 3 -0.73 12.89 -13.50
C VAL A 3 -1.80 13.75 -14.16
N THR A 4 -1.40 14.88 -14.72
CA THR A 4 -2.31 15.81 -15.38
C THR A 4 -2.78 15.21 -16.71
N GLN A 5 -3.98 15.58 -17.16
CA GLN A 5 -4.52 15.09 -18.44
C GLN A 5 -3.61 15.42 -19.64
N HIS A 6 -2.80 16.47 -19.53
CA HIS A 6 -1.81 16.83 -20.54
C HIS A 6 -0.65 15.81 -20.61
N GLU A 7 -0.11 15.40 -19.47
CA GLU A 7 0.97 14.39 -19.40
C GLU A 7 0.53 13.03 -19.96
N ILE A 8 -0.73 12.64 -19.71
CA ILE A 8 -1.30 11.42 -20.31
C ILE A 8 -1.30 11.50 -21.83
N ARG A 9 -1.75 12.63 -22.40
CA ARG A 9 -1.78 12.82 -23.85
C ARG A 9 -0.38 12.81 -24.47
N LEU A 10 0.60 13.41 -23.79
CA LEU A 10 2.00 13.38 -24.26
C LEU A 10 2.51 11.94 -24.34
N LEU A 11 2.27 11.13 -23.31
CA LEU A 11 2.64 9.71 -23.31
C LEU A 11 1.94 8.92 -24.42
N GLU A 12 0.65 9.20 -24.67
CA GLU A 12 -0.09 8.59 -25.78
C GLU A 12 0.54 8.92 -27.14
N TYR A 13 0.93 10.18 -27.37
CA TYR A 13 1.60 10.59 -28.61
C TYR A 13 2.97 9.96 -28.77
N GLU A 14 3.77 9.89 -27.71
CA GLU A 14 5.08 9.24 -27.73
C GLU A 14 4.96 7.75 -28.09
N MET A 15 3.97 7.07 -27.52
CA MET A 15 3.68 5.68 -27.87
C MET A 15 3.26 5.53 -29.33
N GLN A 16 2.39 6.40 -29.83
CA GLN A 16 1.96 6.39 -31.24
C GLN A 16 3.13 6.63 -32.19
N LEU A 17 4.00 7.59 -31.90
CA LEU A 17 5.19 7.87 -32.72
C LEU A 17 6.13 6.67 -32.76
N LYS A 18 6.32 5.98 -31.64
CA LYS A 18 7.13 4.76 -31.57
C LYS A 18 6.53 3.63 -32.40
N ASP A 19 5.22 3.44 -32.33
CA ASP A 19 4.50 2.44 -33.13
C ASP A 19 4.60 2.72 -34.64
N ILE A 20 4.46 3.99 -35.05
CA ILE A 20 4.60 4.43 -36.44
C ILE A 20 6.03 4.17 -36.93
N SER A 21 7.04 4.59 -36.16
CA SER A 21 8.45 4.41 -36.54
C SER A 21 8.82 2.92 -36.69
N LYS A 22 8.28 2.06 -35.83
CA LYS A 22 8.44 0.61 -35.95
C LYS A 22 7.75 0.07 -37.21
N ALA A 23 6.52 0.48 -37.48
CA ALA A 23 5.78 0.08 -38.68
C ALA A 23 6.48 0.51 -39.97
N GLU A 24 7.05 1.73 -39.99
CA GLU A 24 7.87 2.24 -41.08
C GLU A 24 9.11 1.36 -41.30
N THR A 25 9.83 1.03 -40.23
CA THR A 25 11.03 0.17 -40.30
C THR A 25 10.69 -1.21 -40.87
N ASP A 26 9.58 -1.80 -40.44
CA ASP A 26 9.10 -3.08 -40.95
C ASP A 26 8.67 -2.97 -42.43
N LEU A 27 7.98 -1.90 -42.82
CA LEU A 27 7.59 -1.65 -44.20
C LEU A 27 8.82 -1.57 -45.11
N ARG A 28 9.83 -0.76 -44.76
CA ARG A 28 11.07 -0.65 -45.53
C ARG A 28 11.74 -2.01 -45.68
N ARG A 29 11.86 -2.77 -44.58
CA ARG A 29 12.54 -4.06 -44.57
C ARG A 29 11.84 -5.13 -45.41
N PHE A 30 10.52 -5.23 -45.31
CA PHE A 30 9.77 -6.35 -45.90
C PHE A 30 9.17 -6.05 -47.28
N VAL A 31 8.87 -4.78 -47.56
CA VAL A 31 8.23 -4.36 -48.80
C VAL A 31 9.24 -3.68 -49.72
N GLU A 32 9.96 -2.66 -49.25
CA GLU A 32 10.89 -1.91 -50.11
C GLU A 32 12.16 -2.71 -50.42
N THR A 33 12.76 -3.37 -49.44
CA THR A 33 14.02 -4.12 -49.68
C THR A 33 13.75 -5.49 -50.30
N LYS A 34 12.79 -6.25 -49.75
CA LYS A 34 12.53 -7.64 -50.17
C LYS A 34 11.45 -7.78 -51.24
N GLY A 35 10.59 -6.78 -51.39
CA GLY A 35 9.48 -6.80 -52.35
C GLY A 35 9.74 -6.03 -53.64
N TYR A 36 10.87 -5.32 -53.73
CA TYR A 36 11.25 -4.60 -54.94
C TYR A 36 11.77 -5.55 -56.01
N ASN A 37 11.22 -5.40 -57.22
CA ASN A 37 11.67 -6.10 -58.41
C ASN A 37 12.61 -5.19 -59.21
N PRO A 38 13.93 -5.48 -59.27
CA PRO A 38 14.89 -4.64 -59.97
C PRO A 38 14.65 -4.53 -61.47
N ARG A 39 14.07 -5.56 -62.10
CA ARG A 39 13.81 -5.58 -63.54
C ARG A 39 12.66 -4.64 -63.92
N MET A 40 11.61 -4.62 -63.11
CA MET A 40 10.43 -3.78 -63.33
C MET A 40 10.51 -2.41 -62.64
N LYS A 41 11.55 -2.21 -61.82
CA LYS A 41 11.74 -1.02 -60.98
C LYS A 41 10.50 -0.67 -60.14
N CYS A 42 9.79 -1.68 -59.67
CA CYS A 42 8.55 -1.51 -58.90
C CYS A 42 8.47 -2.52 -57.75
N ILE A 43 7.65 -2.20 -56.75
CA ILE A 43 7.34 -3.12 -55.67
C ILE A 43 6.25 -4.09 -56.14
N ALA A 44 6.44 -5.38 -55.89
CA ALA A 44 5.42 -6.38 -56.17
C ALA A 44 4.19 -6.14 -55.27
N ALA A 45 3.04 -5.87 -55.88
CA ALA A 45 1.80 -5.55 -55.16
C ALA A 45 1.43 -6.62 -54.13
N GLU A 46 1.66 -7.90 -54.44
CA GLU A 46 1.41 -9.04 -53.55
C GLU A 46 2.19 -8.95 -52.23
N LYS A 47 3.42 -8.44 -52.26
CA LYS A 47 4.25 -8.28 -51.05
C LYS A 47 3.70 -7.18 -50.15
N PHE A 48 3.29 -6.07 -50.75
CA PHE A 48 2.63 -4.98 -50.02
C PHE A 48 1.27 -5.42 -49.45
N GLN A 49 0.44 -6.10 -50.24
CA GLN A 49 -0.85 -6.63 -49.79
C GLN A 49 -0.68 -7.63 -48.63
N LYS A 50 0.31 -8.52 -48.72
CA LYS A 50 0.63 -9.45 -47.62
C LYS A 50 1.05 -8.70 -46.36
N PHE A 51 1.95 -7.71 -46.49
CA PHE A 51 2.36 -6.87 -45.36
C PHE A 51 1.16 -6.19 -44.69
N MET A 52 0.29 -5.54 -45.47
CA MET A 52 -0.91 -4.87 -44.94
C MET A 52 -1.85 -5.84 -44.23
N LYS A 53 -2.04 -7.04 -44.77
CA LYS A 53 -2.86 -8.09 -44.14
C LYS A 53 -2.27 -8.56 -42.82
N ASP A 54 -0.96 -8.83 -42.79
CA ASP A 54 -0.27 -9.28 -41.59
C ASP A 54 -0.20 -8.16 -40.53
N TYR A 55 0.01 -6.91 -40.95
CA TYR A 55 -0.02 -5.73 -40.07
C TYR A 55 -1.39 -5.54 -39.44
N SER A 56 -2.47 -5.62 -40.23
CA SER A 56 -3.85 -5.48 -39.73
C SER A 56 -4.18 -6.57 -38.71
N ARG A 57 -3.85 -7.83 -39.01
CA ARG A 57 -4.04 -8.95 -38.07
C ARG A 57 -3.30 -8.74 -36.75
N LYS A 58 -2.06 -8.24 -36.78
CA LYS A 58 -1.30 -7.93 -35.55
C LYS A 58 -1.98 -6.83 -34.74
N ARG A 59 -2.54 -5.80 -35.39
CA ARG A 59 -3.29 -4.74 -34.70
C ARG A 59 -4.59 -5.28 -34.09
N ASP A 60 -5.30 -6.16 -34.79
CA ASP A 60 -6.50 -6.81 -34.25
C ASP A 60 -6.17 -7.64 -33.01
N SER A 61 -5.13 -8.47 -33.06
CA SER A 61 -4.68 -9.25 -31.90
C SER A 61 -4.27 -8.37 -30.72
N LEU A 62 -3.59 -7.25 -30.99
CA LEU A 62 -3.21 -6.29 -29.94
C LEU A 62 -4.45 -5.61 -29.33
N CYS A 63 -5.46 -5.26 -30.13
CA CYS A 63 -6.72 -4.71 -29.64
C CYS A 63 -7.42 -5.70 -28.70
N ASP A 64 -7.47 -6.98 -29.04
CA ASP A 64 -8.08 -8.00 -28.19
C ASP A 64 -7.30 -8.24 -26.90
N GLU A 65 -5.97 -8.22 -26.96
CA GLU A 65 -5.12 -8.29 -25.77
C GLU A 65 -5.37 -7.09 -24.84
N LEU A 66 -5.38 -5.87 -25.38
CA LEU A 66 -5.64 -4.66 -24.60
C LEU A 66 -7.04 -4.65 -23.99
N ARG A 67 -8.05 -5.14 -24.72
CA ARG A 67 -9.42 -5.30 -24.18
C ARG A 67 -9.45 -6.26 -23.00
N LEU A 68 -8.76 -7.39 -23.11
CA LEU A 68 -8.65 -8.38 -22.02
C LEU A 68 -7.96 -7.77 -20.80
N GLN A 69 -6.81 -7.11 -20.99
CA GLN A 69 -6.07 -6.44 -19.92
C GLN A 69 -6.90 -5.36 -19.24
N ASN A 70 -7.62 -4.53 -20.01
CA ASN A 70 -8.54 -3.53 -19.46
C ASN A 70 -9.67 -4.18 -18.65
N GLY A 71 -10.25 -5.28 -19.13
CA GLY A 71 -11.26 -6.03 -18.38
C GLY A 71 -10.73 -6.52 -17.01
N VAL A 72 -9.51 -7.07 -16.99
CA VAL A 72 -8.84 -7.49 -15.75
C VAL A 72 -8.60 -6.31 -14.81
N LEU A 73 -8.09 -5.19 -15.32
CA LEU A 73 -7.83 -4.00 -14.51
C LEU A 73 -9.12 -3.39 -13.93
N LEU A 74 -10.19 -3.31 -14.72
CA LEU A 74 -11.49 -2.85 -14.25
C LEU A 74 -12.05 -3.75 -13.15
N ASN A 75 -11.92 -5.07 -13.28
CA ASN A 75 -12.35 -6.01 -12.25
C ASN A 75 -11.53 -5.84 -10.96
N LYS A 76 -10.21 -5.68 -11.06
CA LYS A 76 -9.34 -5.36 -9.90
C LYS A 76 -9.75 -4.05 -9.25
N LEU A 77 -10.03 -3.01 -10.04
CA LEU A 77 -10.46 -1.70 -9.54
C LEU A 77 -11.81 -1.77 -8.82
N ARG A 78 -12.78 -2.53 -9.35
CA ARG A 78 -14.07 -2.77 -8.67
C ARG A 78 -13.87 -3.48 -7.34
N LYS A 79 -13.03 -4.52 -7.31
CA LYS A 79 -12.71 -5.25 -6.09
C LYS A 79 -12.07 -4.33 -5.04
N MET A 80 -11.03 -3.58 -5.41
CA MET A 80 -10.39 -2.61 -4.50
C MET A 80 -11.35 -1.55 -3.99
N LYS A 81 -12.27 -1.04 -4.83
CA LYS A 81 -13.31 -0.11 -4.39
C LYS A 81 -14.28 -0.75 -3.39
N SER A 82 -14.65 -2.01 -3.60
CA SER A 82 -15.48 -2.76 -2.65
C SER A 82 -14.76 -2.96 -1.32
N ASP A 83 -13.49 -3.40 -1.37
CA ASP A 83 -12.67 -3.63 -0.18
C ASP A 83 -12.46 -2.33 0.62
N LEU A 84 -12.28 -1.18 -0.07
CA LEU A 84 -12.20 0.12 0.58
C LEU A 84 -13.52 0.52 1.26
N ARG A 85 -14.67 0.24 0.65
CA ARG A 85 -15.98 0.49 1.27
C ARG A 85 -16.20 -0.37 2.51
N LEU A 86 -15.84 -1.65 2.43
CA LEU A 86 -15.92 -2.57 3.56
C LEU A 86 -15.00 -2.12 4.70
N LYS A 87 -13.75 -1.76 4.40
CA LYS A 87 -12.84 -1.20 5.41
C LYS A 87 -13.35 0.09 6.04
N ALA A 88 -13.94 0.98 5.25
CA ALA A 88 -14.54 2.21 5.78
C ALA A 88 -15.76 1.93 6.68
N SER A 89 -16.50 0.84 6.44
CA SER A 89 -17.58 0.40 7.34
C SER A 89 -17.09 -0.42 8.55
N GLU A 90 -15.93 -1.06 8.46
CA GLU A 90 -15.29 -1.83 9.56
C GLU A 90 -14.50 -0.92 10.51
N THR A 91 -14.07 0.25 10.05
CA THR A 91 -13.70 1.34 10.94
C THR A 91 -14.96 1.92 11.56
N GLU A 92 -15.46 1.29 12.62
CA GLU A 92 -16.27 1.99 13.62
C GLU A 92 -15.42 3.16 14.14
N GLU A 93 -15.58 4.33 13.52
CA GLU A 93 -15.09 5.56 14.11
C GLU A 93 -15.70 5.65 15.51
N ILE A 94 -14.86 5.55 16.54
CA ILE A 94 -15.28 5.85 17.90
C ILE A 94 -15.89 7.25 17.83
N SER A 95 -17.20 7.33 18.03
CA SER A 95 -17.90 8.61 18.04
C SER A 95 -17.19 9.55 19.01
N LYS A 96 -17.06 10.83 18.66
CA LYS A 96 -16.42 11.83 19.53
C LYS A 96 -16.96 11.77 20.97
N SER A 97 -18.26 11.52 21.12
CA SER A 97 -18.91 11.29 22.41
C SER A 97 -18.32 10.10 23.18
N ASP A 98 -18.08 8.97 22.52
CA ASP A 98 -17.54 7.79 23.18
C ASP A 98 -16.05 7.94 23.48
N TYR A 99 -15.31 8.63 22.61
CA TYR A 99 -13.93 9.02 22.89
C TYR A 99 -13.85 9.88 24.16
N ASP A 100 -14.70 10.90 24.29
CA ASP A 100 -14.73 11.79 25.46
C ASP A 100 -15.08 11.02 26.75
N LYS A 101 -16.00 10.04 26.68
CA LYS A 101 -16.29 9.13 27.81
C LYS A 101 -15.06 8.30 28.20
N TYR A 102 -14.34 7.73 27.25
CA TYR A 102 -13.12 6.96 27.54
C TYR A 102 -12.02 7.82 28.15
N VAL A 103 -11.88 9.06 27.69
CA VAL A 103 -10.93 10.02 28.28
C VAL A 103 -11.28 10.34 29.73
N LEU A 104 -12.56 10.57 30.03
CA LEU A 104 -13.00 10.82 31.40
C LEU A 104 -12.76 9.60 32.31
N LEU A 105 -13.16 8.41 31.84
CA LEU A 105 -12.98 7.16 32.58
C LEU A 105 -11.50 6.89 32.88
N ASN A 106 -10.61 7.11 31.89
CA ASN A 106 -9.17 6.95 32.08
C ASN A 106 -8.62 7.92 33.13
N LYS A 107 -9.09 9.18 33.16
CA LYS A 107 -8.70 10.14 34.20
C LYS A 107 -9.14 9.68 35.59
N GLU A 108 -10.38 9.22 35.74
CA GLU A 108 -10.89 8.71 37.02
C GLU A 108 -10.10 7.49 37.52
N VAL A 109 -9.80 6.54 36.62
CA VAL A 109 -9.00 5.36 36.94
C VAL A 109 -7.58 5.74 37.33
N ALA A 110 -6.97 6.71 36.63
CA ALA A 110 -5.63 7.19 36.94
C ALA A 110 -5.55 7.83 38.34
N GLU A 111 -6.54 8.64 38.72
CA GLU A 111 -6.59 9.23 40.07
C GLU A 111 -6.78 8.16 41.16
N ARG A 112 -7.69 7.20 40.96
CA ARG A 112 -7.84 6.06 41.89
C ARG A 112 -6.56 5.24 42.04
N LEU A 113 -5.81 5.08 40.96
CA LEU A 113 -4.51 4.40 41.00
C LEU A 113 -3.48 5.18 41.82
N LYS A 114 -3.43 6.52 41.68
CA LYS A 114 -2.56 7.38 42.49
C LYS A 114 -2.90 7.29 43.97
N GLU A 115 -4.18 7.35 44.33
CA GLU A 115 -4.62 7.20 45.72
C GLU A 115 -4.19 5.86 46.33
N LYS A 116 -4.40 4.76 45.59
CA LYS A 116 -3.96 3.42 46.03
C LYS A 116 -2.45 3.33 46.17
N LEU A 117 -1.69 3.88 45.23
CA LEU A 117 -0.23 3.92 45.29
C LEU A 117 0.29 4.73 46.49
N TYR A 118 -0.38 5.85 46.80
CA TYR A 118 -0.06 6.64 47.99
C TYR A 118 -0.31 5.85 49.27
N GLY A 119 -1.47 5.17 49.37
CA GLY A 119 -1.78 4.29 50.50
C GLY A 119 -0.76 3.15 50.67
N ILE A 120 -0.34 2.51 49.58
CA ILE A 120 0.71 1.48 49.59
C ILE A 120 2.04 2.06 50.09
N THR A 121 2.39 3.27 49.66
CA THR A 121 3.62 3.95 50.11
C THR A 121 3.61 4.19 51.62
N ILE A 122 2.50 4.68 52.17
CA ILE A 122 2.35 4.87 53.62
C ILE A 122 2.49 3.53 54.35
N ALA A 123 1.82 2.48 53.87
CA ALA A 123 1.90 1.16 54.49
C ALA A 123 3.34 0.59 54.47
N LYS A 124 4.06 0.76 53.36
CA LYS A 124 5.49 0.38 53.24
C LYS A 124 6.36 1.12 54.26
N LEU A 125 6.18 2.42 54.43
CA LEU A 125 6.94 3.22 55.41
C LEU A 125 6.66 2.75 56.83
N LYS A 126 5.40 2.47 57.17
CA LYS A 126 5.01 1.94 58.49
C LYS A 126 5.64 0.57 58.75
N LEU A 127 5.59 -0.34 57.77
CA LEU A 127 6.21 -1.66 57.86
C LEU A 127 7.73 -1.56 58.04
N ALA A 128 8.40 -0.67 57.30
CA ALA A 128 9.83 -0.42 57.42
C ALA A 128 10.21 0.15 58.81
N SER A 129 9.35 0.97 59.42
CA SER A 129 9.53 1.41 60.81
C SER A 129 9.42 0.24 61.78
N GLN A 130 8.36 -0.56 61.68
CA GLN A 130 8.13 -1.70 62.56
C GLN A 130 9.25 -2.75 62.46
N LEU A 131 9.75 -3.02 61.24
CA LEU A 131 10.90 -3.89 61.02
C LEU A 131 12.18 -3.36 61.68
N ARG A 132 12.41 -2.04 61.66
CA ARG A 132 13.54 -1.44 62.37
C ARG A 132 13.42 -1.64 63.88
N ASP A 133 12.24 -1.38 64.44
CA ASP A 133 11.98 -1.56 65.88
C ASP A 133 12.18 -3.03 66.31
N LEU A 134 11.64 -3.97 65.53
CA LEU A 134 11.83 -5.41 65.77
C LEU A 134 13.31 -5.83 65.67
N ASN A 135 14.06 -5.28 64.70
CA ASN A 135 15.49 -5.54 64.60
C ASN A 135 16.27 -5.01 65.82
N VAL A 136 15.92 -3.83 66.34
CA VAL A 136 16.53 -3.29 67.57
C VAL A 136 16.25 -4.21 68.76
N ILE A 137 15.00 -4.68 68.91
CA ILE A 137 14.62 -5.64 69.96
C ILE A 137 15.38 -6.96 69.80
N ARG A 138 15.43 -7.52 68.59
CA ARG A 138 16.15 -8.76 68.28
C ARG A 138 17.63 -8.66 68.66
N VAL A 139 18.30 -7.56 68.26
CA VAL A 139 19.70 -7.31 68.59
C VAL A 139 19.89 -7.26 70.11
N ARG A 140 19.01 -6.53 70.84
CA ARG A 140 19.08 -6.48 72.31
C ARG A 140 18.94 -7.87 72.96
N ILE A 141 18.00 -8.69 72.49
CA ILE A 141 17.79 -10.05 72.99
C ILE A 141 19.03 -10.92 72.75
N VAL A 142 19.61 -10.88 71.54
CA VAL A 142 20.84 -11.64 71.23
C VAL A 142 21.98 -11.23 72.17
N TYR A 143 22.21 -9.93 72.36
CA TYR A 143 23.25 -9.44 73.27
C TYR A 143 23.01 -9.75 74.76
N THR A 144 21.77 -10.03 75.17
CA THR A 144 21.44 -10.40 76.56
C THR A 144 21.46 -11.91 76.79
N LEU A 145 21.31 -12.73 75.74
CA LEU A 145 21.41 -14.18 75.82
C LEU A 145 22.84 -14.72 75.61
N ASP A 146 23.73 -13.95 74.98
CA ASP A 146 25.16 -14.27 74.83
C ASP A 146 26.03 -13.87 76.05
N LYS A 147 25.41 -13.48 77.18
CA LYS A 147 26.05 -13.23 78.48
C LYS A 147 25.62 -14.27 79.51
#